data_AF-A0A524IXR2-F1
#
_entry.id   AF-A0A524IXR2-F1
#
_cell.length_a   1.000
_cell.length_b   1.000
_cell.length_c   1.000
_cell.angle_alpha   90.00
_cell.angle_beta   90.00
_cell.angle_gamma   90.00
#
_symmetry.space_group_name_H-M   'P 1'
#
loop_
_entity.id
_entity.type
_entity.pdbx_description
1 polymer ?
#
loop_
_entity_poly.entity_id
_entity_poly.type
_entity_poly.pdbx_seq_one_letter_code
_entity_poly.pdbx_strand_id
1 'polypeptide(L)'
;MSKNLTMNGHLTSDELELATANFAGLGDTHRKHVDACQRCAAGVIDAREVSVALRSLPVVSPRPGFAERVMSRVTLPLPWHRRAAAAAWERKSTSASVAAVLTTLVAGAGVWAIGFPELRPVALATWIAGQAGDLVWQATIGLGRVAYSVGLADLANAIGADLTMGSAIAGLATVALMSIGSMSVMIRLIRENQPELARTR
;
A
#
# COMPACT_ATOMS: atom_id res chain seq x y z
N MET A 1 33.64 7.63 1.36
CA MET A 1 33.28 6.24 1.02
C MET A 1 33.79 5.95 -0.39
N SER A 2 35.05 5.52 -0.52
CA SER A 2 35.64 5.09 -1.80
C SER A 2 35.72 3.58 -1.82
N LYS A 3 34.66 2.94 -2.32
CA LYS A 3 34.65 1.49 -2.58
C LYS A 3 33.93 1.28 -3.89
N ASN A 4 34.69 1.00 -4.95
CA ASN A 4 34.53 -0.15 -5.84
C ASN A 4 35.38 0.02 -7.12
N LEU A 5 36.70 -0.12 -6.97
CA LEU A 5 37.55 -0.63 -8.05
C LEU A 5 37.31 -2.16 -8.14
N THR A 6 36.15 -2.61 -8.57
CA THR A 6 35.86 -4.06 -8.67
C THR A 6 35.00 -4.31 -9.90
N MET A 7 35.53 -4.94 -10.95
CA MET A 7 35.79 -6.39 -10.92
C MET A 7 37.10 -6.87 -11.59
N ASN A 8 37.90 -6.00 -12.23
CA ASN A 8 39.12 -6.41 -12.96
C ASN A 8 40.31 -5.42 -12.86
N GLY A 9 40.30 -4.49 -11.91
CA GLY A 9 41.38 -3.50 -11.74
C GLY A 9 41.41 -2.36 -12.78
N HIS A 10 40.37 -2.22 -13.60
CA HIS A 10 40.20 -1.19 -14.62
C HIS A 10 38.85 -0.48 -14.46
N LEU A 11 38.69 0.69 -15.11
CA LEU A 11 37.42 1.43 -15.17
C LEU A 11 36.35 0.63 -15.93
N THR A 12 35.11 0.76 -15.47
CA THR A 12 33.91 0.28 -16.18
C THR A 12 33.56 1.17 -17.37
N SER A 13 32.65 0.72 -18.24
CA SER A 13 32.21 1.50 -19.42
C SER A 13 31.62 2.86 -19.02
N ASP A 14 30.73 2.87 -18.02
CA ASP A 14 30.09 4.09 -17.53
C ASP A 14 31.12 5.06 -16.93
N GLU A 15 32.13 4.55 -16.23
CA GLU A 15 33.22 5.36 -15.68
C GLU A 15 34.15 5.90 -16.77
N LEU A 16 34.39 5.15 -17.86
CA LEU A 16 35.12 5.65 -19.02
C LEU A 16 34.37 6.81 -19.68
N GLU A 17 33.05 6.69 -19.84
CA GLU A 17 32.21 7.77 -20.38
C GLU A 17 32.29 9.02 -19.48
N LEU A 18 32.16 8.87 -18.16
CA LEU A 18 32.31 9.99 -17.22
C LEU A 18 33.72 10.60 -17.24
N ALA A 19 34.76 9.79 -17.44
CA ALA A 19 36.13 10.25 -17.60
C ALA A 19 36.31 11.10 -18.87
N THR A 20 35.67 10.74 -19.99
CA THR A 20 35.67 11.58 -21.21
C THR A 20 35.01 12.95 -21.00
N ALA A 21 34.02 13.02 -20.10
CA ALA A 21 33.35 14.25 -19.69
C ALA A 21 34.13 15.02 -18.60
N ASN A 22 35.46 15.05 -18.69
CA ASN A 22 36.37 15.69 -17.73
C ASN A 22 36.28 15.13 -16.30
N PHE A 23 36.02 13.83 -16.16
CA PHE A 23 35.85 13.18 -14.85
C PHE A 23 34.68 13.77 -14.03
N ALA A 24 33.64 14.28 -14.69
CA ALA A 24 32.48 14.84 -13.98
C ALA A 24 31.81 13.74 -13.12
N GLY A 25 31.79 13.94 -11.80
CA GLY A 25 31.27 12.96 -10.84
C GLY A 25 32.25 11.84 -10.45
N LEU A 26 33.44 11.79 -11.05
CA LEU A 26 34.52 10.90 -10.65
C LEU A 26 35.53 11.63 -9.74
N GLY A 27 35.90 11.00 -8.63
CA GLY A 27 36.91 11.55 -7.72
C GLY A 27 38.35 11.44 -8.24
N ASP A 28 39.27 12.17 -7.61
CA ASP A 28 40.69 12.27 -8.00
C ASP A 28 41.44 10.94 -8.10
N THR A 29 40.97 9.91 -7.39
CA THR A 29 41.55 8.56 -7.45
C THR A 29 41.44 7.93 -8.83
N HIS A 30 40.35 8.18 -9.56
CA HIS A 30 40.15 7.66 -10.91
C HIS A 30 41.04 8.36 -11.91
N ARG A 31 41.25 9.68 -11.75
CA ARG A 31 42.19 10.44 -12.57
C ARG A 31 43.61 9.89 -12.43
N LYS A 32 44.09 9.73 -11.19
CA LYS A 32 45.41 9.13 -10.91
C LYS A 32 45.54 7.72 -11.48
N HIS A 33 44.47 6.93 -11.46
CA HIS A 33 44.48 5.60 -12.06
C HIS A 33 44.60 5.66 -13.59
N VAL A 34 43.83 6.54 -14.26
CA VAL A 34 43.93 6.72 -15.71
C VAL A 34 45.33 7.20 -16.10
N ASP A 35 45.93 8.10 -15.33
CA ASP A 35 47.30 8.57 -15.55
C ASP A 35 48.35 7.44 -15.41
N ALA A 36 48.11 6.47 -14.52
CA ALA A 36 49.02 5.35 -14.25
C ALA A 36 48.77 4.11 -15.13
N CYS A 37 47.55 3.91 -15.64
CA CYS A 37 47.14 2.71 -16.37
C CYS A 37 46.96 2.99 -17.87
N GLN A 38 47.92 2.54 -18.68
CA GLN A 38 47.90 2.75 -20.14
C GLN A 38 46.62 2.23 -20.82
N ARG A 39 46.05 1.11 -20.35
CA ARG A 39 44.80 0.56 -20.91
C ARG A 39 43.61 1.48 -20.69
N CYS A 40 43.48 2.03 -19.48
CA CYS A 40 42.42 2.97 -19.15
C CYS A 40 42.63 4.31 -19.87
N ALA A 41 43.88 4.78 -19.99
CA ALA A 41 44.21 5.98 -20.76
C ALA A 41 43.83 5.83 -22.24
N ALA A 42 44.18 4.71 -22.87
CA ALA A 42 43.80 4.41 -24.25
C ALA A 42 42.27 4.39 -24.41
N GLY A 43 41.54 3.72 -23.51
CA GLY A 43 40.08 3.68 -23.56
C GLY A 43 39.42 5.05 -23.44
N VAL A 44 39.96 5.96 -22.62
CA VAL A 44 39.46 7.35 -22.53
C VAL A 44 39.74 8.13 -23.82
N ILE A 45 40.89 7.93 -24.46
CA ILE A 45 41.22 8.56 -25.74
C ILE A 45 40.26 8.07 -26.83
N ASP A 46 40.09 6.76 -26.97
CA ASP A 46 39.20 6.16 -27.97
C ASP A 46 37.75 6.67 -27.79
N ALA A 47 37.23 6.65 -26.56
CA ALA A 47 35.90 7.15 -26.27
C ALA A 47 35.76 8.66 -26.54
N ARG A 48 36.83 9.44 -26.30
CA ARG A 48 36.85 10.88 -26.62
C ARG A 48 36.82 11.10 -28.13
N GLU A 49 37.58 10.34 -28.91
CA GLU A 49 37.56 10.43 -30.38
C GLU A 49 36.16 10.15 -30.94
N VAL A 50 35.51 9.09 -30.46
CA VAL A 50 34.12 8.77 -30.82
C VAL A 50 33.19 9.92 -30.44
N SER A 51 33.32 10.49 -29.24
CA SER A 51 32.49 11.61 -28.81
C SER A 51 32.67 12.86 -29.69
N VAL A 52 33.88 13.13 -30.17
CA VAL A 52 34.18 14.25 -31.09
C VAL A 52 33.58 13.97 -32.46
N ALA A 53 33.70 12.74 -32.97
CA ALA A 53 33.09 12.33 -34.23
C ALA A 53 31.55 12.38 -34.19
N LEU A 54 30.93 12.00 -33.06
CA LEU A 54 29.49 12.12 -32.88
C LEU A 54 29.04 13.58 -32.81
N ARG A 55 29.83 14.47 -32.18
CA ARG A 55 29.53 15.91 -32.10
C ARG A 55 29.72 16.65 -33.42
N SER A 56 30.51 16.10 -34.35
CA SER A 56 30.65 16.68 -35.69
C SER A 56 29.51 16.31 -36.63
N LEU A 57 28.62 15.40 -36.22
CA LEU A 57 27.42 15.08 -37.00
C LEU A 57 26.51 16.31 -37.11
N PRO A 58 25.88 16.54 -38.28
CA PRO A 58 24.97 17.64 -38.47
C PRO A 58 23.77 17.50 -37.52
N VAL A 59 23.40 18.59 -36.86
CA VAL A 59 22.20 18.63 -36.02
C VAL A 59 20.98 18.56 -36.93
N VAL A 60 20.37 17.38 -37.03
CA VAL A 60 19.13 17.17 -37.78
C VAL A 60 17.95 17.55 -36.88
N SER A 61 17.28 18.66 -37.19
CA SER A 61 16.05 19.04 -36.50
C SER A 61 14.89 18.15 -36.97
N PRO A 62 14.08 17.58 -36.07
CA PRO A 62 12.91 16.80 -36.46
C PRO A 62 11.87 17.68 -37.18
N ARG A 63 11.04 17.05 -38.03
CA ARG A 63 9.93 17.76 -38.70
C ARG A 63 8.98 18.40 -37.67
N PRO A 64 8.37 19.54 -37.96
CA PRO A 64 7.30 20.11 -37.13
C PRO A 64 6.23 19.05 -36.79
N GLY A 65 5.71 19.10 -35.56
CA GLY A 65 4.74 18.11 -35.08
C GLY A 65 5.34 16.79 -34.57
N PHE A 66 6.67 16.62 -34.55
CA PHE A 66 7.29 15.38 -34.11
C PHE A 66 7.07 15.09 -32.63
N ALA A 67 7.22 16.11 -31.78
CA ALA A 67 7.01 15.98 -30.34
C ALA A 67 5.58 15.55 -30.03
N GLU A 68 4.59 16.16 -30.69
CA GLU A 68 3.17 15.85 -30.55
C GLU A 68 2.88 14.41 -30.97
N ARG A 69 3.45 13.95 -32.10
CA ARG A 69 3.31 12.57 -32.55
C ARG A 69 3.92 11.57 -31.57
N VAL A 70 5.09 11.86 -31.01
CA VAL A 70 5.73 10.99 -30.00
C VAL A 70 4.89 10.99 -28.73
N MET A 71 4.56 12.16 -28.19
CA MET A 71 3.81 12.28 -26.93
C MET A 71 2.41 11.67 -27.02
N SER A 72 1.77 11.67 -28.20
CA SER A 72 0.48 11.00 -28.40
C SER A 72 0.55 9.47 -28.25
N ARG A 73 1.74 8.88 -28.38
CA ARG A 73 1.97 7.42 -28.28
C ARG A 73 2.58 7.01 -26.93
N VAL A 74 3.08 7.96 -26.14
CA VAL A 74 3.65 7.65 -24.84
C VAL A 74 2.52 7.53 -23.83
N THR A 75 2.27 6.29 -23.38
CA THR A 75 1.39 6.03 -22.24
C THR A 75 2.08 6.48 -20.96
N LEU A 76 1.79 7.71 -20.52
CA LEU A 76 2.26 8.20 -19.24
C LEU A 76 1.42 7.56 -18.12
N PRO A 77 2.06 7.02 -17.06
CA PRO A 77 1.32 6.56 -15.90
C PRO A 77 0.56 7.75 -15.29
N LEU A 78 -0.75 7.59 -15.12
CA LEU A 78 -1.59 8.61 -14.51
C LEU A 78 -1.03 8.99 -13.12
N PRO A 79 -0.98 10.29 -12.78
CA PRO A 79 -0.59 10.72 -11.45
C PRO A 79 -1.54 10.11 -10.40
N TRP A 80 -0.99 9.77 -9.24
CA TRP A 80 -1.66 8.91 -8.24
C TRP A 80 -3.02 9.46 -7.78
N HIS A 81 -3.16 10.79 -7.65
CA HIS A 81 -4.40 11.42 -7.21
C HIS A 81 -5.56 11.18 -8.20
N ARG A 82 -5.27 11.10 -9.51
CA ARG A 82 -6.29 10.76 -10.52
C ARG A 82 -6.66 9.28 -10.49
N ARG A 83 -5.69 8.41 -10.22
CA ARG A 83 -5.94 6.96 -10.03
C ARG A 83 -6.78 6.70 -8.77
N ALA A 84 -6.48 7.39 -7.68
CA ALA A 84 -7.24 7.30 -6.43
C ALA A 84 -8.68 7.83 -6.60
N ALA A 85 -8.86 8.98 -7.25
CA ALA A 85 -10.18 9.56 -7.51
C ALA A 85 -11.04 8.64 -8.41
N ALA A 86 -10.46 8.05 -9.47
CA ALA A 86 -11.17 7.09 -10.32
C ALA A 86 -11.60 5.83 -9.54
N ALA A 87 -10.71 5.28 -8.71
CA ALA A 87 -11.01 4.12 -7.87
C ALA A 87 -12.07 4.44 -6.79
N ALA A 88 -12.05 5.65 -6.22
CA ALA A 88 -13.05 6.09 -5.25
C ALA A 88 -14.44 6.24 -5.91
N TRP A 89 -14.49 6.72 -7.15
CA TRP A 89 -15.74 6.85 -7.91
C TRP A 89 -16.34 5.48 -8.24
N GLU A 90 -15.53 4.51 -8.66
CA GLU A 90 -15.97 3.12 -8.89
C GLU A 90 -16.47 2.44 -7.60
N ARG A 91 -15.86 2.76 -6.44
CA ARG A 91 -16.31 2.22 -5.13
C ARG A 91 -17.62 2.83 -4.64
N LYS A 92 -17.91 4.09 -4.97
CA LYS A 92 -19.20 4.72 -4.61
C LYS A 92 -20.39 4.02 -5.27
N SER A 93 -20.18 3.33 -6.40
CA SER A 93 -21.19 2.49 -7.06
C SER A 93 -21.40 1.14 -6.37
N THR A 94 -20.40 0.59 -5.67
CA THR A 94 -20.47 -0.72 -5.01
C THR A 94 -20.88 -0.65 -3.53
N SER A 95 -20.90 0.53 -2.92
CA SER A 95 -21.34 0.72 -1.53
C SER A 95 -22.82 0.37 -1.29
N ALA A 96 -23.68 0.59 -2.29
CA ALA A 96 -25.09 0.17 -2.24
C ALA A 96 -25.23 -1.36 -2.16
N SER A 97 -24.34 -2.10 -2.84
CA SER A 97 -24.32 -3.57 -2.84
C SER A 97 -23.82 -4.13 -1.51
N VAL A 98 -22.84 -3.49 -0.87
CA VAL A 98 -22.30 -3.93 0.43
C VAL A 98 -23.32 -3.76 1.55
N ALA A 99 -24.04 -2.63 1.57
CA ALA A 99 -25.12 -2.41 2.54
C ALA A 99 -26.25 -3.44 2.37
N ALA A 100 -26.61 -3.79 1.14
CA ALA A 100 -27.60 -4.83 0.86
C ALA A 100 -27.13 -6.23 1.28
N VAL A 101 -25.87 -6.58 1.06
CA VAL A 101 -25.32 -7.89 1.48
C VAL A 101 -25.32 -8.01 3.01
N LEU A 102 -24.93 -6.95 3.71
CA LEU A 102 -24.89 -6.94 5.18
C LEU A 102 -26.29 -7.06 5.80
N THR A 103 -27.29 -6.35 5.27
CA THR A 103 -28.67 -6.48 5.77
C THR A 103 -29.24 -7.88 5.51
N THR A 104 -28.92 -8.48 4.37
CA THR A 104 -29.38 -9.84 4.02
C THR A 104 -28.74 -10.90 4.93
N LEU A 105 -27.45 -10.75 5.27
CA LEU A 105 -26.75 -11.66 6.19
C LEU A 105 -27.28 -11.59 7.62
N VAL A 106 -27.57 -10.39 8.14
CA VAL A 106 -28.12 -10.22 9.49
C VAL A 106 -29.53 -10.80 9.58
N ALA A 107 -30.37 -10.58 8.55
CA ALA A 107 -31.70 -11.18 8.49
C ALA A 107 -31.64 -12.72 8.39
N GLY A 108 -30.75 -13.26 7.56
CA GLY A 108 -30.54 -14.71 7.42
C GLY A 108 -30.07 -15.37 8.71
N ALA A 109 -29.16 -14.74 9.44
CA ALA A 109 -28.67 -15.25 10.73
C ALA A 109 -29.77 -15.24 11.81
N GLY A 110 -30.61 -14.21 11.84
CA GLY A 110 -31.75 -14.15 12.77
C GLY A 110 -32.78 -15.25 12.51
N VAL A 111 -33.09 -15.53 11.23
CA VAL A 111 -34.00 -16.63 10.84
C VAL A 111 -33.38 -18.00 11.16
N TRP A 112 -32.09 -18.19 10.92
CA TRP A 112 -31.39 -19.45 11.20
C TRP A 112 -31.36 -19.75 12.71
N ALA A 113 -31.16 -18.73 13.56
CA ALA A 113 -31.15 -18.90 15.02
C ALA A 113 -32.49 -19.37 15.60
N ILE A 114 -33.61 -19.09 14.93
CA ILE A 114 -34.95 -19.55 15.34
C ILE A 114 -35.14 -21.04 15.03
N GLY A 115 -34.47 -21.57 14.00
CA GLY A 115 -34.60 -22.97 13.55
C GLY A 115 -33.82 -24.02 14.36
N PHE A 116 -32.88 -23.59 15.20
CA PHE A 116 -31.99 -24.50 15.94
C PHE A 116 -31.97 -24.17 17.45
N PRO A 117 -33.04 -24.51 18.19
CA PRO A 117 -33.19 -24.18 19.61
C PRO A 117 -32.16 -24.89 20.53
N GLU A 118 -31.46 -25.91 20.04
CA GLU A 118 -30.45 -26.65 20.81
C GLU A 118 -29.05 -26.01 20.78
N LEU A 119 -28.84 -24.97 19.97
CA LEU A 119 -27.57 -24.26 19.95
C LEU A 119 -27.39 -23.49 21.25
N ARG A 120 -26.52 -24.01 22.12
CA ARG A 120 -26.10 -23.33 23.35
C ARG A 120 -25.58 -21.93 22.98
N PRO A 121 -26.17 -20.83 23.52
CA PRO A 121 -25.79 -19.47 23.16
C PRO A 121 -24.30 -19.17 23.35
N VAL A 122 -23.64 -19.89 24.26
CA VAL A 122 -22.19 -19.83 24.50
C VAL A 122 -21.39 -20.31 23.27
N ALA A 123 -21.79 -21.39 22.62
CA ALA A 123 -21.09 -21.92 21.45
C ALA A 123 -21.23 -21.01 20.22
N LEU A 124 -22.38 -20.36 20.08
CA LEU A 124 -22.60 -19.35 19.05
C LEU A 124 -21.75 -18.10 19.32
N ALA A 125 -21.70 -17.64 20.58
CA ALA A 125 -20.90 -16.48 20.96
C ALA A 125 -19.40 -16.72 20.76
N THR A 126 -18.86 -17.90 21.10
CA THR A 126 -17.45 -18.22 20.89
C THR A 126 -17.10 -18.38 19.42
N TRP A 127 -18.00 -18.95 18.62
CA TRP A 127 -17.81 -19.05 17.16
C TRP A 127 -17.81 -17.67 16.49
N ILE A 128 -18.76 -16.79 16.87
CA ILE A 128 -18.79 -15.39 16.38
C ILE A 128 -17.53 -14.63 16.80
N ALA A 129 -17.09 -14.80 18.06
CA ALA A 129 -15.86 -14.17 18.55
C ALA A 129 -14.62 -14.64 17.79
N GLY A 130 -14.55 -15.93 17.43
CA GLY A 130 -13.48 -16.48 16.60
C GLY A 130 -13.45 -15.86 15.20
N GLN A 131 -14.61 -15.79 14.54
CA GLN A 131 -14.73 -15.18 13.20
C GLN A 131 -14.44 -13.67 13.21
N ALA A 132 -14.83 -12.96 14.26
CA ALA A 132 -14.52 -11.54 14.42
C ALA A 132 -13.01 -11.29 14.56
N GLY A 133 -12.30 -12.19 15.26
CA GLY A 133 -10.84 -12.12 15.40
C GLY A 133 -10.11 -12.21 14.06
N ASP A 134 -10.50 -13.18 13.21
CA ASP A 134 -9.89 -13.35 11.89
C ASP A 134 -10.17 -12.17 10.96
N LEU A 135 -11.39 -11.63 10.98
CA LEU A 135 -11.75 -10.44 10.19
C LEU A 135 -10.99 -9.19 10.64
N VAL A 136 -10.83 -8.98 11.95
CA VAL A 136 -10.03 -7.89 12.51
C VAL A 136 -8.56 -8.05 12.13
N TRP A 137 -8.02 -9.27 12.18
CA TRP A 137 -6.64 -9.54 11.80
C TRP A 137 -6.39 -9.29 10.31
N GLN A 138 -7.29 -9.76 9.44
CA GLN A 138 -7.20 -9.50 8.00
C GLN A 138 -7.37 -8.01 7.68
N ALA A 139 -8.28 -7.30 8.36
CA ALA A 139 -8.42 -5.86 8.23
C ALA A 139 -7.14 -5.13 8.65
N THR A 140 -6.51 -5.58 9.73
CA THR A 140 -5.23 -5.02 10.22
C THR A 140 -4.10 -5.22 9.21
N ILE A 141 -3.97 -6.42 8.63
CA ILE A 141 -2.97 -6.69 7.58
C ILE A 141 -3.27 -5.86 6.31
N GLY A 142 -4.54 -5.76 5.93
CA GLY A 142 -4.97 -4.96 4.78
C GLY A 142 -4.64 -3.48 4.96
N LEU A 143 -4.95 -2.91 6.13
CA LEU A 143 -4.59 -1.55 6.50
C LEU A 143 -3.07 -1.35 6.54
N GLY A 144 -2.31 -2.33 7.04
CA GLY A 144 -0.85 -2.27 7.05
C GLY A 144 -0.25 -2.19 5.65
N ARG A 145 -0.77 -2.96 4.68
CA ARG A 145 -0.31 -2.89 3.28
C ARG A 145 -0.64 -1.55 2.62
N VAL A 146 -1.81 -0.98 2.91
CA VAL A 146 -2.20 0.34 2.40
C VAL A 146 -1.38 1.44 3.06
N ALA A 147 -1.19 1.39 4.37
CA ALA A 147 -0.35 2.35 5.10
C ALA A 147 1.12 2.31 4.65
N TYR A 148 1.64 1.12 4.33
CA TYR A 148 3.01 0.96 3.82
C TYR A 148 3.16 1.50 2.39
N SER A 149 2.15 1.34 1.54
CA SER A 149 2.22 1.77 0.13
C SER A 149 1.84 3.25 -0.09
N VAL A 150 1.04 3.84 0.79
CA VAL A 150 0.49 5.20 0.64
C VAL A 150 1.06 6.18 1.68
N GLY A 151 1.61 5.69 2.80
CA GLY A 151 2.08 6.51 3.92
C GLY A 151 0.97 6.78 4.95
N LEU A 152 1.36 6.79 6.23
CA LEU A 152 0.41 6.90 7.37
C LEU A 152 -0.38 8.22 7.40
N ALA A 153 0.21 9.31 6.90
CA ALA A 153 -0.40 10.64 6.89
C ALA A 153 -1.57 10.73 5.89
N ASP A 154 -1.44 10.13 4.72
CA ASP A 154 -2.49 10.13 3.70
C ASP A 154 -3.63 9.16 4.03
N LEU A 155 -3.33 8.06 4.73
CA LEU A 155 -4.37 7.19 5.30
C LEU A 155 -5.24 7.93 6.33
N ALA A 156 -4.61 8.71 7.22
CA ALA A 156 -5.33 9.50 8.22
C ALA A 156 -6.22 10.59 7.58
N ASN A 157 -5.73 11.25 6.52
CA ASN A 157 -6.50 12.23 5.77
C ASN A 157 -7.66 11.59 4.99
N ALA A 158 -7.48 10.40 4.41
CA ALA A 158 -8.54 9.66 3.72
C ALA A 158 -9.64 9.17 4.68
N ILE A 159 -9.25 8.63 5.85
CA ILE A 159 -10.20 8.21 6.89
C ILE A 159 -10.97 9.42 7.43
N GLY A 160 -10.28 10.54 7.67
CA GLY A 160 -10.91 11.79 8.13
C GLY A 160 -11.87 12.40 7.12
N ALA A 161 -11.65 12.20 5.81
CA ALA A 161 -12.49 12.76 4.75
C ALA A 161 -13.73 11.89 4.43
N ASP A 162 -13.66 10.56 4.59
CA ASP A 162 -14.72 9.61 4.20
C ASP A 162 -15.53 9.03 5.38
N LEU A 163 -15.22 9.40 6.63
CA LEU A 163 -16.10 9.14 7.79
C LEU A 163 -17.33 10.05 7.71
N THR A 164 -18.27 9.72 6.82
CA THR A 164 -19.62 10.27 6.88
C THR A 164 -20.21 9.97 8.26
N MET A 165 -20.90 10.94 8.87
CA MET A 165 -21.52 10.78 10.20
C MET A 165 -22.30 9.46 10.33
N GLY A 166 -22.90 8.97 9.25
CA GLY A 166 -23.64 7.70 9.20
C GLY A 166 -22.78 6.44 9.40
N SER A 167 -21.55 6.38 8.85
CA SER A 167 -20.68 5.21 9.05
C SER A 167 -20.06 5.18 10.45
N ALA A 168 -19.80 6.36 11.03
CA ALA A 168 -19.39 6.48 12.43
C ALA A 168 -20.50 6.02 13.39
N ILE A 169 -21.75 6.40 13.13
CA ILE A 169 -22.91 5.97 13.93
C ILE A 169 -23.15 4.46 13.78
N ALA A 170 -23.04 3.90 12.57
CA ALA A 170 -23.20 2.46 12.35
C ALA A 170 -22.09 1.65 13.06
N GLY A 171 -20.83 2.11 12.99
CA GLY A 171 -19.73 1.51 13.72
C GLY A 171 -19.96 1.52 15.24
N LEU A 172 -20.31 2.68 15.79
CA LEU A 172 -20.63 2.82 17.21
C LEU A 172 -21.85 2.00 17.63
N ALA A 173 -22.87 1.88 16.78
CA ALA A 173 -24.06 1.07 17.05
C ALA A 173 -23.72 -0.42 17.14
N THR A 174 -22.84 -0.93 16.27
CA THR A 174 -22.40 -2.35 16.34
C THR A 174 -21.59 -2.63 17.60
N VAL A 175 -20.71 -1.71 18.01
CA VAL A 175 -19.95 -1.82 19.26
C VAL A 175 -20.88 -1.75 20.47
N ALA A 176 -21.85 -0.82 20.47
CA ALA A 176 -22.82 -0.67 21.55
C ALA A 176 -23.71 -1.91 21.69
N LEU A 177 -24.16 -2.52 20.58
CA LEU A 177 -24.95 -3.74 20.61
C LEU A 177 -24.15 -4.93 21.16
N MET A 178 -22.85 -5.03 20.85
CA MET A 178 -21.97 -6.03 21.47
C MET A 178 -21.82 -5.82 22.99
N SER A 179 -21.68 -4.57 23.44
CA SER A 179 -21.58 -4.25 24.87
C SER A 179 -22.87 -4.56 25.63
N ILE A 180 -24.04 -4.24 25.06
CA ILE A 180 -25.35 -4.54 25.66
C ILE A 180 -25.57 -6.06 25.76
N GLY A 181 -25.18 -6.81 24.73
CA GLY A 181 -25.24 -8.28 24.74
C GLY A 181 -24.38 -8.88 25.86
N SER A 182 -23.13 -8.41 26.01
CA SER A 182 -22.21 -8.84 27.06
C SER A 182 -22.74 -8.54 28.47
N MET A 183 -23.27 -7.33 28.68
CA MET A 183 -23.85 -6.91 29.96
C MET A 183 -25.07 -7.75 30.35
N SER A 184 -25.92 -8.11 29.37
CA SER A 184 -27.14 -8.90 29.59
C SER A 184 -26.81 -10.34 30.03
N VAL A 185 -25.76 -10.92 29.44
CA VAL A 185 -25.25 -12.24 29.85
C VAL A 185 -24.68 -12.18 31.27
N MET A 186 -23.94 -11.13 31.62
CA MET A 186 -23.39 -10.98 32.96
C MET A 186 -24.48 -10.81 34.04
N ILE A 187 -25.51 -10.00 33.77
CA ILE A 187 -26.67 -9.83 34.68
C ILE A 187 -27.40 -11.16 34.88
N ARG A 188 -27.55 -11.96 33.82
CA ARG A 188 -28.19 -13.26 33.91
C ARG A 188 -27.36 -14.25 34.75
N LEU A 189 -26.05 -14.29 34.55
CA LEU A 189 -25.14 -15.11 35.37
C LEU A 189 -25.17 -14.72 36.84
N ILE A 190 -25.24 -13.41 37.14
CA ILE A 190 -25.36 -12.93 38.52
C ILE A 190 -26.69 -13.37 39.13
N ARG A 191 -27.81 -13.31 38.39
CA ARG A 191 -29.11 -13.77 38.89
C ARG A 191 -29.17 -15.28 39.12
N GLU A 192 -28.64 -16.06 38.20
CA GLU A 192 -28.63 -17.53 38.31
C GLU A 192 -27.68 -18.02 39.42
N ASN A 193 -26.66 -17.23 39.76
CA ASN A 193 -25.67 -17.55 40.80
C ASN A 193 -25.92 -16.85 42.14
N GLN A 194 -27.14 -16.37 42.41
CA GLN A 194 -27.57 -16.00 43.76
C GLN A 194 -28.09 -17.28 44.44
N PRO A 195 -27.28 -17.99 45.25
CA PRO A 195 -27.80 -19.12 46.03
C PRO A 195 -28.91 -18.61 46.94
N GLU A 196 -30.02 -19.34 47.05
CA GLU A 196 -31.18 -18.98 47.87
C GLU A 196 -30.76 -18.68 49.32
N LEU A 197 -30.51 -17.41 49.65
CA LEU A 197 -30.25 -16.96 51.03
C LEU A 197 -31.54 -16.77 51.84
N ALA A 198 -32.66 -17.37 51.43
CA ALA A 198 -33.94 -17.13 52.07
C ALA A 198 -34.84 -18.36 52.09
N ARG A 199 -34.39 -19.45 52.72
CA ARG A 199 -35.34 -20.45 53.26
C ARG A 199 -34.77 -21.29 54.41
N THR A 200 -34.34 -20.61 55.47
CA THR A 200 -34.30 -21.20 56.81
C THR A 200 -34.93 -20.23 57.78
N ARG A 201 -36.26 -20.32 57.89
CA ARG A 201 -37.02 -19.87 59.06
C ARG A 201 -37.81 -21.06 59.55
#